data_AF-A0A3A0CLV6-F1
#
_entry.id   AF-A0A3A0CLV6-F1
#
_cell.length_a   1.000
_cell.length_b   1.000
_cell.length_c   1.000
_cell.angle_alpha   90.00
_cell.angle_beta   90.00
_cell.angle_gamma   90.00
#
_symmetry.space_group_name_H-M   'P 1'
#
loop_
_entity.id
_entity.type
_entity.pdbx_description
1 polymer ?
#
loop_
_entity_poly.entity_id
_entity_poly.type
_entity_poly.pdbx_seq_one_letter_code
_entity_poly.pdbx_strand_id
1 'polypeptide(L)'
;MQKKYQDKGVILVALSYEPAGKVGPYVTKNKMSYIVGSDATSARDAYGVNGFPTAFLVDPAGKIAWIGHPGAAEEAIDELLKKSPPKGKGVLGDEAAKAALKKADNHLKRKRYARAMQGYEKVAKEFAGTRSAKTAKAQIKKMKADPEIMTAIRTEEANRNARRWLDMARTLADNGAEKDAIRYLRKVTEKYPESEHAATARKELARLEGGSGS
;
A
#
# COMPACT_ATOMS: atom_id res chain seq x y z
N MET A 1 3.74 -5.37 -24.68
CA MET A 1 4.59 -4.38 -23.96
C MET A 1 4.13 -3.99 -22.55
N GLN A 2 3.25 -2.99 -22.28
CA GLN A 2 3.09 -2.44 -20.90
C GLN A 2 2.89 -3.48 -19.79
N LYS A 3 1.87 -4.35 -19.91
CA LYS A 3 1.57 -5.39 -18.90
C LYS A 3 2.76 -6.33 -18.63
N LYS A 4 3.61 -6.58 -19.64
CA LYS A 4 4.77 -7.48 -19.55
C LYS A 4 5.90 -6.87 -18.71
N TYR A 5 6.07 -5.55 -18.74
CA TYR A 5 7.24 -4.88 -18.17
C TYR A 5 6.94 -3.94 -16.98
N GLN A 6 5.66 -3.72 -16.65
CA GLN A 6 5.24 -2.83 -15.55
C GLN A 6 5.89 -3.20 -14.20
N ASP A 7 5.98 -4.50 -13.88
CA ASP A 7 6.56 -4.97 -12.62
C ASP A 7 8.09 -4.94 -12.61
N LYS A 8 8.70 -4.77 -13.78
CA LYS A 8 10.15 -4.57 -13.96
C LYS A 8 10.53 -3.07 -13.93
N GLY A 9 9.60 -2.20 -13.57
CA GLY A 9 9.84 -0.76 -13.46
C GLY A 9 9.86 0.01 -14.79
N VAL A 10 9.41 -0.62 -15.89
CA VAL A 10 9.28 0.03 -17.21
C VAL A 10 7.93 0.71 -17.31
N ILE A 11 7.92 1.91 -17.88
CA ILE A 11 6.71 2.70 -18.13
C ILE A 11 6.61 2.96 -19.62
N LEU A 12 5.51 2.51 -20.23
CA LEU A 12 5.16 2.86 -21.59
C LEU A 12 4.41 4.20 -21.59
N VAL A 13 4.90 5.13 -22.39
CA VAL A 13 4.22 6.38 -22.72
C VAL A 13 4.04 6.41 -24.23
N ALA A 14 2.79 6.43 -24.69
CA ALA A 14 2.48 6.69 -26.08
C ALA A 14 2.23 8.19 -26.27
N LEU A 15 2.69 8.75 -27.39
CA LEU A 15 2.51 10.15 -27.71
C LEU A 15 1.69 10.24 -29.00
N SER A 16 0.54 10.91 -28.91
CA SER A 16 -0.34 11.21 -30.04
C SER A 16 -0.28 12.69 -30.38
N TYR A 17 -0.40 13.00 -31.67
CA TYR A 17 -0.54 14.38 -32.16
C TYR A 17 -1.97 14.88 -32.10
N GLU A 18 -2.92 13.98 -31.83
CA GLU A 18 -4.30 14.36 -31.68
C GLU A 18 -4.51 15.12 -30.37
N PRO A 19 -5.48 16.04 -30.33
CA PRO A 19 -5.80 16.80 -29.14
C PRO A 19 -6.39 15.92 -28.04
N ALA A 20 -6.26 16.37 -26.79
CA ALA A 20 -6.79 15.67 -25.61
C ALA A 20 -8.26 15.26 -25.74
N GLY A 21 -9.09 16.08 -26.42
CA GLY A 21 -10.51 15.81 -26.67
C GLY A 21 -10.78 14.58 -27.54
N LYS A 22 -9.81 14.10 -28.32
CA LYS A 22 -9.89 12.84 -29.09
C LYS A 22 -9.18 11.69 -28.36
N VAL A 23 -7.99 11.97 -27.84
CA VAL A 23 -7.15 10.97 -27.16
C VAL A 23 -7.84 10.42 -25.92
N GLY A 24 -8.41 11.28 -25.07
CA GLY A 24 -9.08 10.88 -23.82
C GLY A 24 -10.19 9.85 -24.05
N PRO A 25 -11.21 10.15 -24.88
CA PRO A 25 -12.27 9.18 -25.21
C PRO A 25 -11.73 7.88 -25.81
N TYR A 26 -10.70 7.95 -26.66
CA TYR A 26 -10.10 6.75 -27.27
C TYR A 26 -9.40 5.87 -26.22
N VAL A 27 -8.63 6.47 -25.30
CA VAL A 27 -7.97 5.78 -24.19
C VAL A 27 -9.00 5.05 -23.32
N THR A 28 -10.08 5.75 -22.95
CA THR A 28 -11.17 5.18 -22.14
C THR A 28 -11.88 4.04 -22.87
N LYS A 29 -12.29 4.27 -24.13
CA LYS A 29 -13.02 3.28 -24.95
C LYS A 29 -12.21 2.00 -25.14
N ASN A 30 -10.91 2.11 -25.41
CA ASN A 30 -10.04 0.97 -25.68
C ASN A 30 -9.37 0.41 -24.41
N LYS A 31 -9.70 0.93 -23.22
CA LYS A 31 -9.16 0.50 -21.92
C LYS A 31 -7.63 0.43 -21.92
N MET A 32 -6.99 1.45 -22.51
CA MET A 32 -5.53 1.46 -22.61
C MET A 32 -4.92 1.57 -21.21
N SER A 33 -3.96 0.69 -20.91
CA SER A 33 -3.40 0.50 -19.57
C SER A 33 -2.03 1.18 -19.39
N TYR A 34 -1.71 2.11 -20.28
CA TYR A 34 -0.47 2.88 -20.28
C TYR A 34 -0.79 4.36 -20.49
N ILE A 35 0.19 5.21 -20.17
CA ILE A 35 0.03 6.67 -20.27
C ILE A 35 0.00 7.06 -21.74
N VAL A 36 -0.92 7.94 -22.12
CA VAL A 36 -0.97 8.51 -23.47
C VAL A 36 -0.98 10.03 -23.37
N GLY A 37 0.06 10.66 -23.94
CA GLY A 37 0.12 12.11 -24.12
C GLY A 37 -0.58 12.54 -25.40
N SER A 38 -1.34 13.63 -25.34
CA SER A 38 -1.92 14.31 -26.49
C SER A 38 -1.05 15.47 -26.94
N ASP A 39 -1.37 16.05 -28.11
CA ASP A 39 -0.78 17.30 -28.60
C ASP A 39 0.76 17.26 -28.69
N ALA A 40 1.32 16.07 -28.95
CA ALA A 40 2.75 15.80 -28.81
C ALA A 40 3.60 16.20 -30.04
N THR A 41 3.14 17.16 -30.83
CA THR A 41 3.84 17.62 -32.04
C THR A 41 5.21 18.19 -31.71
N SER A 42 5.34 18.91 -30.59
CA SER A 42 6.63 19.46 -30.12
C SER A 42 7.66 18.37 -29.79
N ALA A 43 7.22 17.21 -29.29
CA ALA A 43 8.10 16.08 -29.02
C ALA A 43 8.63 15.45 -30.31
N ARG A 44 7.84 15.41 -31.40
CA ARG A 44 8.31 14.97 -32.71
C ARG A 44 9.52 15.76 -33.15
N ASP A 45 9.39 17.09 -33.10
CA ASP A 45 10.41 18.00 -33.60
C ASP A 45 11.66 17.98 -32.72
N ALA A 46 11.47 18.01 -31.40
CA ALA A 46 12.58 17.96 -30.43
C ALA A 46 13.40 16.66 -30.51
N TYR A 47 12.77 15.55 -30.87
CA TYR A 47 13.43 14.24 -30.99
C TYR A 47 13.71 13.83 -32.44
N GLY A 48 13.47 14.71 -33.42
CA GLY A 48 13.77 14.47 -34.84
C GLY A 48 13.03 13.27 -35.47
N VAL A 49 11.78 13.02 -35.07
CA VAL A 49 11.00 11.86 -35.54
C VAL A 49 10.48 12.10 -36.96
N ASN A 50 11.04 11.37 -37.93
CA ASN A 50 10.72 11.49 -39.36
C ASN A 50 9.90 10.33 -39.93
N GLY A 51 9.55 9.32 -39.11
CA GLY A 51 8.79 8.15 -39.54
C GLY A 51 7.95 7.54 -38.42
N PHE A 52 6.75 7.06 -38.76
CA PHE A 52 5.84 6.43 -37.81
C PHE A 52 5.72 4.93 -38.04
N PRO A 53 5.67 4.11 -36.97
CA PRO A 53 5.88 4.46 -35.57
C PRO A 53 7.37 4.47 -35.18
N THR A 54 7.77 5.42 -34.32
CA THR A 54 9.11 5.49 -33.71
C THR A 54 8.99 5.36 -32.19
N ALA A 55 9.89 4.58 -31.58
CA ALA A 55 9.99 4.40 -30.15
C ALA A 55 11.40 4.75 -29.65
N PHE A 56 11.46 5.32 -28.45
CA PHE A 56 12.68 5.62 -27.72
C PHE A 56 12.68 4.82 -26.44
N LEU A 57 13.83 4.25 -26.09
CA LEU A 57 14.05 3.66 -24.78
C LEU A 57 14.97 4.57 -23.99
N VAL A 58 14.48 5.08 -22.87
CA VAL A 58 15.21 5.97 -21.97
C VAL A 58 15.63 5.18 -20.74
N ASP A 59 16.91 5.24 -20.38
CA ASP A 59 17.46 4.54 -19.24
C ASP A 59 17.12 5.25 -17.90
N PRO A 60 17.39 4.61 -16.74
CA PRO A 60 17.15 5.25 -15.44
C PRO A 60 17.96 6.52 -15.16
N ALA A 61 19.00 6.82 -15.95
CA ALA A 61 19.78 8.05 -15.87
C ALA A 61 19.23 9.17 -16.78
N GLY A 62 18.13 8.91 -17.50
CA GLY A 62 17.49 9.86 -18.41
C GLY A 62 18.15 9.92 -19.80
N LYS A 63 19.01 8.96 -20.15
CA LYS A 63 19.68 8.90 -21.45
C LYS A 63 18.91 8.02 -22.41
N ILE A 64 18.86 8.40 -23.68
CA ILE A 64 18.33 7.54 -24.74
C ILE A 64 19.30 6.38 -24.94
N ALA A 65 18.86 5.17 -24.62
CA ALA A 65 19.62 3.94 -24.76
C ALA A 65 19.35 3.24 -26.10
N TRP A 66 18.18 3.49 -26.71
CA TRP A 66 17.80 2.89 -27.99
C TRP A 66 16.72 3.73 -28.70
N ILE A 67 16.74 3.71 -30.04
CA ILE A 67 15.74 4.34 -30.91
C ILE A 67 15.41 3.34 -32.04
N GLY A 68 14.14 3.15 -32.36
CA GLY A 68 13.75 2.32 -33.49
C GLY A 68 12.25 2.06 -33.59
N HIS A 69 11.87 1.05 -34.36
CA HIS A 69 10.47 0.67 -34.53
C HIS A 69 9.97 -0.10 -33.28
N PRO A 70 8.80 0.22 -32.70
CA PRO A 70 8.29 -0.42 -31.48
C PRO A 70 8.14 -1.95 -31.56
N GLY A 71 8.01 -2.52 -32.76
CA GLY A 71 8.03 -3.97 -32.98
C GLY A 71 9.33 -4.67 -32.55
N ALA A 72 10.46 -3.94 -32.49
CA ALA A 72 11.76 -4.44 -32.03
C ALA A 72 12.11 -3.98 -30.60
N ALA A 73 11.23 -3.22 -29.93
CA ALA A 73 11.56 -2.61 -28.65
C ALA A 73 11.63 -3.61 -27.49
N GLU A 74 10.93 -4.75 -27.56
CA GLU A 74 10.93 -5.73 -26.46
C GLU A 74 12.32 -6.32 -26.19
N GLU A 75 13.09 -6.63 -27.25
CA GLU A 75 14.47 -7.09 -27.13
C GLU A 75 15.37 -6.03 -26.50
N ALA A 76 15.30 -4.79 -27.00
CA ALA A 76 16.04 -3.66 -26.44
C ALA A 76 15.70 -3.39 -24.96
N ILE A 77 14.42 -3.55 -24.58
CA ILE A 77 14.00 -3.43 -23.18
C ILE A 77 14.64 -4.53 -22.32
N ASP A 78 14.59 -5.79 -22.76
CA ASP A 78 15.16 -6.90 -22.00
C ASP A 78 16.68 -6.78 -21.85
N GLU A 79 17.39 -6.31 -22.88
CA GLU A 79 18.82 -6.00 -22.79
C GLU A 79 19.12 -4.84 -21.84
N LEU A 80 18.37 -3.74 -21.94
CA LEU A 80 18.58 -2.58 -21.08
C LEU A 80 18.29 -2.91 -19.62
N LEU A 81 17.27 -3.73 -19.34
CA LEU A 81 16.97 -4.18 -17.98
C LEU A 81 18.10 -5.02 -17.38
N LYS A 82 18.82 -5.80 -18.19
CA LYS A 82 20.03 -6.52 -17.74
C LYS A 82 21.18 -5.57 -17.44
N LYS A 83 21.39 -4.57 -18.29
CA LYS A 83 22.53 -3.63 -18.20
C LYS A 83 22.34 -2.53 -17.15
N SER A 84 21.13 -2.00 -17.04
CA SER A 84 20.78 -0.83 -16.22
C SER A 84 19.37 -0.98 -15.64
N PRO A 85 19.16 -1.90 -14.68
CA PRO A 85 17.85 -2.12 -14.10
C PRO A 85 17.37 -0.86 -13.33
N PRO A 86 16.09 -0.46 -13.49
CA PRO A 86 15.52 0.63 -12.71
C PRO A 86 15.50 0.27 -11.21
N LYS A 87 15.87 1.22 -10.36
CA LYS A 87 15.98 1.01 -8.90
C LYS A 87 14.62 1.06 -8.16
N GLY A 88 13.49 0.93 -8.85
CA GLY A 88 12.14 1.00 -8.27
C GLY A 88 11.03 0.54 -9.23
N LYS A 89 9.80 0.35 -8.71
CA LYS A 89 8.60 -0.10 -9.46
C LYS A 89 8.00 0.96 -10.42
N GLY A 90 8.83 1.88 -10.95
CA GLY A 90 8.40 2.98 -11.81
C GLY A 90 7.55 4.06 -11.11
N VAL A 91 7.33 5.18 -11.81
CA VAL A 91 6.54 6.36 -11.38
C VAL A 91 5.10 5.99 -10.99
N LEU A 92 4.52 4.95 -11.59
CA LEU A 92 3.16 4.47 -11.26
C LEU A 92 3.12 3.76 -9.90
N GLY A 93 4.17 3.03 -9.52
CA GLY A 93 4.31 2.48 -8.17
C GLY A 93 4.52 3.57 -7.12
N ASP A 94 5.19 4.66 -7.49
CA ASP A 94 5.48 5.78 -6.59
C ASP A 94 4.21 6.55 -6.17
N GLU A 95 3.24 6.78 -7.05
CA GLU A 95 2.00 7.50 -6.69
C GLU A 95 1.12 6.70 -5.72
N ALA A 96 0.91 5.40 -5.98
CA ALA A 96 0.20 4.53 -5.05
C ALA A 96 0.94 4.44 -3.70
N ALA A 97 2.27 4.36 -3.73
CA ALA A 97 3.09 4.35 -2.52
C ALA A 97 3.03 5.68 -1.76
N LYS A 98 3.01 6.83 -2.45
CA LYS A 98 2.82 8.17 -1.85
C LYS A 98 1.46 8.30 -1.19
N ALA A 99 0.39 7.86 -1.86
CA ALA A 99 -0.96 7.88 -1.29
C ALA A 99 -1.06 6.98 -0.04
N ALA A 100 -0.46 5.79 -0.07
CA ALA A 100 -0.40 4.90 1.08
C ALA A 100 0.44 5.48 2.24
N LEU A 101 1.59 6.10 1.92
CA LEU A 101 2.43 6.80 2.89
C LEU A 101 1.67 7.95 3.55
N LYS A 102 0.99 8.80 2.77
CA LYS A 102 0.18 9.91 3.28
C LYS A 102 -0.93 9.44 4.22
N LYS A 103 -1.55 8.28 3.95
CA LYS A 103 -2.53 7.67 4.88
C LYS A 103 -1.87 7.28 6.20
N ALA A 104 -0.68 6.66 6.17
CA ALA A 104 0.07 6.33 7.39
C ALA A 104 0.49 7.59 8.17
N ASP A 105 0.98 8.62 7.49
CA ASP A 105 1.32 9.92 8.09
C ASP A 105 0.11 10.56 8.78
N ASN A 106 -1.07 10.49 8.16
CA ASN A 106 -2.30 11.02 8.75
C ASN A 106 -2.72 10.26 10.02
N HIS A 107 -2.49 8.94 10.09
CA HIS A 107 -2.69 8.18 11.32
C HIS A 107 -1.71 8.62 12.41
N LEU A 108 -0.44 8.82 12.06
CA LEU A 108 0.58 9.30 13.00
C LEU A 108 0.22 10.67 13.56
N LYS A 109 -0.16 11.63 12.69
CA LYS A 109 -0.62 12.98 13.10
C LYS A 109 -1.82 12.95 14.04
N ARG A 110 -2.70 11.97 13.88
CA ARG A 110 -3.87 11.75 14.73
C ARG A 110 -3.56 10.91 15.98
N LYS A 111 -2.28 10.66 16.29
CA LYS A 111 -1.80 9.82 17.40
C LYS A 111 -2.36 8.39 17.39
N ARG A 112 -2.80 7.90 16.22
CA ARG A 112 -3.27 6.51 16.02
C ARG A 112 -2.08 5.63 15.68
N TYR A 113 -1.19 5.46 16.66
CA TYR A 113 0.15 4.93 16.43
C TYR A 113 0.16 3.50 15.90
N ALA A 114 -0.74 2.61 16.35
CA ALA A 114 -0.74 1.23 15.85
C ALA A 114 -1.17 1.18 14.37
N ARG A 115 -2.17 2.00 14.00
CA ARG A 115 -2.59 2.15 12.59
C ARG A 115 -1.51 2.78 11.73
N ALA A 116 -0.78 3.76 12.26
CA ALA A 116 0.35 4.37 11.56
C ALA A 116 1.46 3.34 11.31
N MET A 117 1.87 2.58 12.33
CA MET A 117 2.88 1.53 12.23
C MET A 117 2.49 0.48 11.17
N GLN A 118 1.27 -0.04 11.25
CA GLN A 118 0.73 -0.99 10.26
C GLN A 118 0.76 -0.40 8.84
N GLY A 119 0.39 0.87 8.70
CA GLY A 119 0.42 1.58 7.42
C GLY A 119 1.83 1.67 6.84
N TYR A 120 2.81 2.09 7.65
CA TYR A 120 4.21 2.17 7.20
C TYR A 120 4.79 0.79 6.88
N GLU A 121 4.51 -0.25 7.67
CA GLU A 121 4.98 -1.62 7.39
C GLU A 121 4.42 -2.14 6.07
N LYS A 122 3.13 -1.90 5.82
CA LYS A 122 2.49 -2.20 4.53
C LYS A 122 3.20 -1.47 3.39
N VAL A 123 3.48 -0.17 3.57
CA VAL A 123 4.18 0.62 2.55
C VAL A 123 5.58 0.08 2.27
N ALA A 124 6.34 -0.22 3.32
CA ALA A 124 7.70 -0.74 3.24
C ALA A 124 7.76 -2.12 2.55
N LYS A 125 6.74 -2.95 2.73
CA LYS A 125 6.62 -4.30 2.16
C LYS A 125 6.12 -4.28 0.71
N GLU A 126 4.96 -3.67 0.46
CA GLU A 126 4.27 -3.75 -0.84
C GLU A 126 4.91 -2.85 -1.92
N PHE A 127 5.48 -1.72 -1.50
CA PHE A 127 6.13 -0.75 -2.39
C PHE A 127 7.65 -0.73 -2.25
N ALA A 128 8.27 -1.86 -1.91
CA ALA A 128 9.72 -1.98 -1.83
C ALA A 128 10.42 -1.42 -3.09
N GLY A 129 11.51 -0.68 -2.89
CA GLY A 129 12.25 0.02 -3.95
C GLY A 129 11.80 1.47 -4.20
N THR A 130 10.58 1.85 -3.82
CA THR A 130 10.09 3.24 -3.96
C THR A 130 10.74 4.19 -2.95
N ARG A 131 10.72 5.50 -3.26
CA ARG A 131 11.13 6.53 -2.28
C ARG A 131 10.23 6.53 -1.04
N SER A 132 8.93 6.30 -1.24
CA SER A 132 7.95 6.20 -0.15
C SER A 132 8.23 5.02 0.79
N ALA A 133 8.66 3.87 0.27
CA ALA A 133 9.08 2.75 1.11
C ALA A 133 10.34 3.05 1.93
N LYS A 134 11.29 3.82 1.38
CA LYS A 134 12.46 4.28 2.17
C LYS A 134 12.03 5.20 3.31
N THR A 135 11.13 6.15 3.05
CA THR A 135 10.55 7.03 4.08
C THR A 135 9.79 6.23 5.14
N ALA A 136 8.96 5.27 4.73
CA ALA A 136 8.22 4.41 5.65
C ALA A 136 9.14 3.62 6.57
N LYS A 137 10.22 3.02 6.06
CA LYS A 137 11.24 2.32 6.87
C LYS A 137 11.90 3.25 7.89
N ALA A 138 12.21 4.49 7.51
CA ALA A 138 12.75 5.48 8.43
C ALA A 138 11.75 5.84 9.54
N GLN A 139 10.47 6.01 9.21
CA GLN A 139 9.42 6.28 10.20
C GLN A 139 9.22 5.10 11.16
N ILE A 140 9.21 3.86 10.66
CA ILE A 140 9.15 2.65 11.50
C ILE A 140 10.31 2.65 12.52
N LYS A 141 11.53 2.95 12.07
CA LYS A 141 12.70 3.01 12.98
C LYS A 141 12.52 4.09 14.06
N LYS A 142 12.04 5.28 13.69
CA LYS A 142 11.76 6.37 14.65
C LYS A 142 10.68 5.98 15.66
N MET A 143 9.56 5.45 15.19
CA MET A 143 8.46 5.02 16.06
C MET A 143 8.87 3.89 17.02
N LYS A 144 9.72 2.95 16.57
CA LYS A 144 10.23 1.88 17.43
C LYS A 144 11.24 2.37 18.47
N ALA A 145 11.94 3.46 18.19
CA ALA A 145 12.90 4.06 19.11
C ALA A 145 12.24 4.95 20.17
N ASP A 146 10.97 5.30 20.01
CA ASP A 146 10.20 6.14 20.93
C ASP A 146 9.39 5.25 21.91
N PRO A 147 9.74 5.22 23.20
CA PRO A 147 9.06 4.38 24.19
C PRO A 147 7.60 4.77 24.42
N GLU A 148 7.23 6.05 24.27
CA GLU A 148 5.85 6.51 24.45
C GLU A 148 4.98 6.00 23.31
N ILE A 149 5.48 6.12 22.07
CA ILE A 149 4.79 5.58 20.89
C ILE A 149 4.64 4.07 21.02
N MET A 150 5.70 3.35 21.41
CA MET A 150 5.64 1.90 21.56
C MET A 150 4.67 1.46 22.67
N THR A 151 4.61 2.20 23.78
CA THR A 151 3.63 1.95 24.85
C THR A 151 2.22 2.19 24.34
N ALA A 152 1.98 3.31 23.65
CA ALA A 152 0.67 3.62 23.07
C ALA A 152 0.23 2.60 22.02
N ILE A 153 1.14 2.06 21.20
CA ILE A 153 0.85 0.97 20.25
C ILE A 153 0.41 -0.28 21.01
N ARG A 154 1.16 -0.71 22.04
CA ARG A 154 0.82 -1.88 22.85
C ARG A 154 -0.54 -1.71 23.52
N THR A 155 -0.83 -0.54 24.08
CA THR A 155 -2.12 -0.24 24.71
C THR A 155 -3.26 -0.27 23.69
N GLU A 156 -3.10 0.35 22.51
CA GLU A 156 -4.11 0.33 21.45
C GLU A 156 -4.38 -1.10 20.95
N GLU A 157 -3.33 -1.91 20.81
CA GLU A 157 -3.42 -3.33 20.43
C GLU A 157 -4.09 -4.19 21.50
N ALA A 158 -3.71 -4.02 22.76
CA ALA A 158 -4.34 -4.69 23.89
C ALA A 158 -5.83 -4.35 23.96
N ASN A 159 -6.20 -3.06 23.90
CA ASN A 159 -7.59 -2.62 23.88
C ASN A 159 -8.35 -3.19 22.68
N ARG A 160 -7.78 -3.15 21.46
CA ARG A 160 -8.43 -3.71 20.27
C ARG A 160 -8.66 -5.21 20.37
N ASN A 161 -7.69 -5.97 20.87
CA ASN A 161 -7.80 -7.41 21.00
C ASN A 161 -8.76 -7.80 22.13
N ALA A 162 -8.68 -7.11 23.26
CA ALA A 162 -9.61 -7.24 24.38
C ALA A 162 -11.05 -6.98 23.94
N ARG A 163 -11.29 -5.90 23.18
CA ARG A 163 -12.60 -5.58 22.61
C ARG A 163 -13.14 -6.72 21.74
N ARG A 164 -12.32 -7.25 20.83
CA ARG A 164 -12.73 -8.35 19.94
C ARG A 164 -13.14 -9.60 20.70
N TRP A 165 -12.39 -9.96 21.74
CA TRP A 165 -12.75 -11.11 22.57
C TRP A 165 -13.96 -10.85 23.46
N LEU A 166 -14.12 -9.64 23.98
CA LEU A 166 -15.32 -9.24 24.70
C LEU A 166 -16.57 -9.28 23.80
N ASP A 167 -16.48 -8.72 22.59
CA ASP A 167 -17.56 -8.77 21.60
C ASP A 167 -17.93 -10.23 21.26
N MET A 168 -16.93 -11.08 21.04
CA MET A 168 -17.14 -12.52 20.80
C MET A 168 -17.79 -13.21 22.00
N ALA A 169 -17.35 -12.93 23.22
CA ALA A 169 -17.92 -13.50 24.43
C ALA A 169 -19.40 -13.15 24.58
N ARG A 170 -19.77 -11.89 24.31
CA ARG A 170 -21.17 -11.43 24.34
C ARG A 170 -22.01 -12.16 23.31
N THR A 171 -21.54 -12.25 22.06
CA THR A 171 -22.22 -13.04 21.02
C THR A 171 -22.41 -14.50 21.43
N LEU A 172 -21.43 -15.12 22.09
CA LEU A 172 -21.54 -16.51 22.55
C LEU A 172 -22.55 -16.64 23.69
N ALA A 173 -22.55 -15.71 24.65
CA ALA A 173 -23.51 -15.70 25.75
C ALA A 173 -24.96 -15.52 25.25
N ASP A 174 -25.17 -14.59 24.32
CA ASP A 174 -26.48 -14.33 23.71
C ASP A 174 -27.03 -15.56 22.95
N ASN A 175 -26.13 -16.42 22.45
CA ASN A 175 -26.47 -17.68 21.78
C ASN A 175 -26.52 -18.89 22.73
N GLY A 176 -26.48 -18.68 24.06
CA GLY A 176 -26.53 -19.75 25.07
C GLY A 176 -25.23 -20.55 25.23
N ALA A 177 -24.15 -20.19 24.54
CA ALA A 177 -22.84 -20.84 24.63
C ALA A 177 -22.02 -20.27 25.82
N GLU A 178 -22.57 -20.33 27.03
CA GLU A 178 -22.02 -19.65 28.22
C GLU A 178 -20.61 -20.11 28.59
N LYS A 179 -20.31 -21.41 28.48
CA LYS A 179 -18.96 -21.95 28.75
C LYS A 179 -17.91 -21.32 27.83
N ASP A 180 -18.26 -21.11 26.57
CA ASP A 180 -17.36 -20.47 25.60
C ASP A 180 -17.25 -18.97 25.85
N ALA A 181 -18.35 -18.31 26.22
CA ALA A 181 -18.35 -16.91 26.62
C ALA A 181 -17.41 -16.65 27.80
N ILE A 182 -17.53 -17.46 28.87
CA ILE A 182 -16.66 -17.44 30.06
C ILE A 182 -15.19 -17.59 29.64
N ARG A 183 -14.89 -18.54 28.74
CA ARG A 183 -13.52 -18.76 28.24
C ARG A 183 -12.96 -17.51 27.53
N TYR A 184 -13.75 -16.80 26.73
CA TYR A 184 -13.29 -15.58 26.07
C TYR A 184 -13.15 -14.40 27.04
N LEU A 185 -14.03 -14.26 28.03
CA LEU A 185 -13.92 -13.24 29.07
C LEU A 185 -12.65 -13.43 29.91
N ARG A 186 -12.33 -14.68 30.31
CA ARG A 186 -11.08 -15.00 31.00
C ARG A 186 -9.85 -14.62 30.18
N LYS A 187 -9.85 -14.90 28.87
CA LYS A 187 -8.77 -14.48 27.98
C LYS A 187 -8.56 -12.96 27.99
N VAL A 188 -9.64 -12.16 28.05
CA VAL A 188 -9.53 -10.70 28.15
C VAL A 188 -8.85 -10.31 29.46
N THR A 189 -9.30 -10.86 30.59
CA THR A 189 -8.78 -10.49 31.91
C THR A 189 -7.36 -10.97 32.17
N GLU A 190 -6.98 -12.12 31.61
CA GLU A 190 -5.65 -12.72 31.78
C GLU A 190 -4.61 -12.12 30.84
N LYS A 191 -4.94 -11.94 29.56
CA LYS A 191 -3.96 -11.50 28.55
C LYS A 191 -3.92 -9.99 28.38
N TYR A 192 -4.98 -9.29 28.73
CA TYR A 192 -5.08 -7.83 28.61
C TYR A 192 -5.62 -7.19 29.91
N PRO A 193 -5.01 -7.44 31.07
CA PRO A 193 -5.51 -6.97 32.37
C PRO A 193 -5.60 -5.45 32.47
N GLU A 194 -4.69 -4.75 31.79
CA GLU A 194 -4.59 -3.28 31.72
C GLU A 194 -5.46 -2.66 30.63
N SER A 195 -6.21 -3.47 29.87
CA SER A 195 -7.11 -2.93 28.84
C SER A 195 -8.32 -2.25 29.47
N GLU A 196 -8.84 -1.24 28.79
CA GLU A 196 -10.09 -0.55 29.17
C GLU A 196 -11.29 -1.51 29.24
N HIS A 197 -11.20 -2.66 28.57
CA HIS A 197 -12.24 -3.69 28.54
C HIS A 197 -12.12 -4.74 29.64
N ALA A 198 -11.01 -4.78 30.39
CA ALA A 198 -10.76 -5.81 31.40
C ALA A 198 -11.75 -5.71 32.57
N ALA A 199 -12.09 -4.50 33.01
CA ALA A 199 -13.06 -4.29 34.09
C ALA A 199 -14.46 -4.80 33.70
N THR A 200 -14.90 -4.47 32.49
CA THR A 200 -16.17 -4.97 31.94
C THR A 200 -16.16 -6.48 31.80
N ALA A 201 -15.06 -7.06 31.30
CA ALA A 201 -14.92 -8.50 31.17
C ALA A 201 -14.99 -9.22 32.53
N ARG A 202 -14.35 -8.68 33.58
CA ARG A 202 -14.44 -9.21 34.96
C ARG A 202 -15.88 -9.21 35.47
N LYS A 203 -16.61 -8.12 35.25
CA LYS A 203 -18.02 -8.00 35.69
C LYS A 203 -18.93 -9.00 34.97
N GLU A 204 -18.78 -9.13 33.66
CA GLU A 204 -19.58 -10.09 32.87
C GLU A 204 -19.23 -11.54 33.19
N LEU A 205 -17.95 -11.83 33.46
CA LEU A 205 -17.47 -13.14 33.87
C LEU A 205 -18.13 -13.56 35.19
N ALA A 206 -18.09 -12.70 36.21
CA ALA A 206 -18.72 -12.98 37.51
C ALA A 206 -20.24 -13.22 37.39
N ARG A 207 -20.91 -12.49 36.48
CA ARG A 207 -22.36 -12.69 36.24
C ARG A 207 -22.65 -14.07 35.65
N LEU A 208 -21.89 -14.50 34.64
CA LEU A 208 -22.10 -15.80 34.00
C LEU A 208 -21.72 -16.97 34.91
N GLU A 209 -20.65 -16.82 35.70
CA GLU A 209 -20.22 -17.84 36.67
C GLU A 209 -21.18 -17.95 37.87
N GLY A 210 -21.80 -16.85 38.30
CA GLY A 210 -22.79 -16.85 39.38
C GLY A 210 -24.18 -17.33 38.97
N GLY A 211 -24.57 -17.16 37.70
CA GLY A 211 -25.87 -17.61 37.18
C GLY A 211 -25.91 -19.08 36.74
N SER A 212 -24.77 -19.71 36.52
CA SER A 212 -24.67 -21.12 36.10
C SER A 212 -24.77 -22.14 37.24
N GLY A 213 -25.10 -21.67 38.46
CA GLY A 213 -25.28 -22.47 39.67
C GLY A 213 -26.70 -22.45 40.26
N SER A 214 -27.72 -22.03 39.50
CA SER A 214 -29.15 -22.07 39.86
C SER A 214 -29.93 -22.96 38.89
#